data_AF-A0A8B7JX21-F1
#
_entry.id   AF-A0A8B7JX21-F1
#
_cell.length_a   1.000
_cell.length_b   1.000
_cell.length_c   1.000
_cell.angle_alpha   90.00
_cell.angle_beta   90.00
_cell.angle_gamma   90.00
#
_symmetry.space_group_name_H-M   'P 1'
#
loop_
_entity.id
_entity.type
_entity.pdbx_description
1 polymer ?
#
loop_
_entity_poly.entity_id
_entity_poly.type
_entity_poly.pdbx_seq_one_letter_code
_entity_poly.pdbx_strand_id
1 'polypeptide(L)' 'MAHKQIYYSDKYFDEQYEYRHVMLPRELSKQVPKTHLMSEEEWRRLGVQQSLGWVHYMIHEPGKRR' A
#
# COMPACT_ATOMS: atom_id res chain seq x y z
N MET A 1 -8.10 -21.59 7.87
CA MET A 1 -8.33 -20.13 7.93
C MET A 1 -7.46 -19.51 6.86
N ALA A 2 -8.05 -18.94 5.80
CA ALA A 2 -7.27 -18.33 4.73
C ALA A 2 -6.47 -17.18 5.32
N HIS A 3 -5.14 -17.32 5.37
CA HIS A 3 -4.28 -16.21 5.71
C HIS A 3 -4.65 -15.07 4.77
N LYS A 4 -5.15 -13.97 5.34
CA LYS A 4 -5.42 -12.70 4.65
C LYS A 4 -4.09 -12.17 4.14
N GLN A 5 -3.61 -12.71 3.03
CA GLN A 5 -2.27 -12.48 2.56
C GLN A 5 -2.28 -11.15 1.81
N ILE A 6 -1.70 -10.12 2.43
CA ILE A 6 -1.37 -8.88 1.75
C ILE A 6 -0.39 -9.25 0.64
N TYR A 7 -0.71 -8.84 -0.59
CA TYR A 7 0.16 -9.07 -1.74
C TYR A 7 1.10 -7.88 -1.93
N TYR A 8 2.36 -8.17 -2.23
CA TYR A 8 3.40 -7.20 -2.50
C TYR A 8 3.91 -7.44 -3.91
N SER A 9 3.91 -6.42 -4.76
CA SER A 9 4.50 -6.52 -6.10
C SER A 9 6.01 -6.68 -6.05
N ASP A 10 6.62 -7.05 -7.18
CA ASP A 10 8.03 -6.81 -7.37
C ASP A 10 8.34 -5.31 -7.30
N LYS A 11 9.59 -4.99 -6.93
CA LYS A 11 10.07 -3.62 -6.95
C LYS A 11 10.32 -3.19 -8.40
N TYR A 12 10.00 -1.95 -8.71
CA TYR A 12 10.34 -1.30 -9.96
C TYR A 12 10.91 0.09 -9.67
N PHE A 13 11.65 0.65 -10.63
CA PHE A 13 12.53 1.79 -10.38
C PHE A 13 12.43 2.80 -11.52
N ASP A 14 12.62 4.06 -11.20
CA ASP A 14 13.03 5.08 -12.17
C ASP A 14 14.41 5.65 -11.79
N GLU A 15 14.77 6.82 -12.31
CA GLU A 15 16.07 7.46 -12.04
C GLU A 15 16.22 7.97 -10.61
N GLN A 16 15.12 8.15 -9.86
CA GLN A 16 15.10 8.85 -8.58
C GLN A 16 14.60 7.98 -7.41
N TYR A 17 13.71 7.02 -7.65
CA TYR A 17 13.00 6.29 -6.60
C TYR A 17 12.82 4.80 -6.88
N GLU A 18 12.65 4.04 -5.80
CA GLU A 18 12.14 2.67 -5.82
C GLU A 18 10.65 2.62 -5.49
N TYR A 19 9.92 1.77 -6.20
CA TYR A 19 8.47 1.66 -6.11
C TYR A 19 8.02 0.22 -5.95
N ARG A 20 6.86 0.07 -5.32
CA ARG A 20 6.12 -1.18 -5.16
C ARG A 20 4.66 -0.81 -4.89
N HIS A 21 3.74 -1.66 -5.36
CA HIS A 21 2.34 -1.57 -4.94
C HIS A 21 2.00 -2.72 -3.99
N VAL A 22 1.13 -2.40 -3.02
CA VAL A 22 0.63 -3.36 -2.03
C VAL A 22 -0.87 -3.52 -2.25
N MET A 23 -1.32 -4.75 -2.46
CA MET A 23 -2.75 -5.05 -2.60
C MET A 23 -3.29 -5.61 -1.28
N LEU A 24 -4.25 -4.88 -0.71
CA LEU A 24 -4.91 -5.25 0.53
C LEU A 24 -6.12 -6.15 0.26
N PRO A 25 -6.37 -7.16 1.10
CA PRO A 25 -7.66 -7.84 1.17
C PRO A 25 -8.81 -6.86 1.34
N ARG A 26 -9.99 -7.20 0.81
CA ARG A 26 -11.20 -6.34 0.81
C ARG A 26 -11.61 -5.87 2.20
N GLU A 27 -11.33 -6.64 3.24
CA GLU A 27 -11.66 -6.29 4.62
C GLU A 27 -10.71 -5.22 5.17
N LEU A 28 -9.43 -5.25 4.78
CA LEU A 28 -8.42 -4.27 5.19
C LEU A 28 -8.52 -2.99 4.37
N SER A 29 -8.87 -3.08 3.08
CA SER A 29 -9.00 -1.91 2.22
C SER A 29 -10.04 -0.90 2.71
N LYS A 30 -11.04 -1.33 3.50
CA LYS A 30 -12.04 -0.45 4.13
C LYS A 30 -11.46 0.46 5.21
N GLN A 31 -10.31 0.11 5.77
CA GLN A 31 -9.64 0.88 6.83
C GLN A 31 -8.65 1.90 6.26
N VAL A 32 -8.41 1.89 4.94
CA VAL A 32 -7.54 2.86 4.28
C VAL A 32 -8.23 4.23 4.28
N PRO A 33 -7.57 5.29 4.79
CA PRO A 33 -8.13 6.63 4.76
C PRO A 33 -8.27 7.15 3.34
N LYS A 34 -9.40 7.83 3.05
CA LYS A 34 -9.65 8.48 1.75
C LYS A 34 -9.27 9.96 1.73
N THR A 35 -9.00 10.54 2.90
CA THR A 35 -8.77 11.97 3.08
C THR A 35 -7.30 12.38 3.00
N HIS A 36 -6.39 11.43 3.20
CA HIS A 36 -4.94 11.68 3.24
C HIS A 36 -4.15 10.40 2.93
N LEU A 37 -2.87 10.58 2.64
CA LEU A 37 -1.90 9.48 2.52
C LEU A 37 -1.47 9.00 3.90
N MET A 38 -1.49 7.69 4.11
CA MET A 38 -1.02 7.05 5.35
C MET A 38 0.46 7.35 5.67
N SER A 39 0.72 7.68 6.92
CA SER A 39 2.04 7.65 7.55
C SER A 39 2.58 6.23 7.71
N GLU A 40 3.88 6.09 8.04
CA GLU A 40 4.52 4.81 8.30
C GLU A 40 3.78 3.99 9.37
N GLU A 41 3.39 4.64 10.46
CA GLU A 41 2.68 3.95 11.53
C GLU A 41 1.29 3.46 11.09
N GLU A 42 0.58 4.23 10.27
CA GLU A 42 -0.77 3.89 9.81
C GLU A 42 -0.78 2.66 8.93
N TRP A 43 0.10 2.60 7.92
CA TRP A 43 0.15 1.42 7.06
C TRP A 43 0.72 0.20 7.79
N ARG A 44 1.65 0.38 8.75
CA ARG A 44 2.12 -0.71 9.63
C ARG A 44 1.00 -1.27 10.50
N ARG A 45 0.12 -0.41 11.03
CA ARG A 45 -1.06 -0.85 11.80
C ARG A 45 -2.06 -1.66 10.98
N LEU A 46 -2.14 -1.45 9.66
CA LEU A 46 -2.94 -2.28 8.75
C LEU A 46 -2.31 -3.67 8.50
N GLY A 47 -1.11 -3.92 8.99
CA GLY A 47 -0.37 -5.16 8.78
C GLY A 47 0.53 -5.15 7.55
N VAL A 48 0.68 -4.01 6.86
CA VAL A 48 1.67 -3.86 5.80
C VAL A 48 3.07 -3.90 6.41
N GLN A 49 3.92 -4.80 5.90
CA GLN A 49 5.27 -5.02 6.39
C GLN A 49 6.27 -4.73 5.28
N GLN A 50 7.08 -3.68 5.47
CA GLN A 50 8.16 -3.28 4.57
C GLN A 50 9.38 -2.85 5.37
N SER A 51 10.53 -2.76 4.70
CA SER A 51 11.75 -2.16 5.24
C SER A 51 11.53 -0.69 5.60
N LEU A 52 12.49 -0.06 6.27
CA LEU A 52 12.45 1.38 6.54
C LEU A 52 12.53 2.19 5.23
N GLY A 53 11.93 3.38 5.20
CA GLY A 53 12.06 4.35 4.11
C GLY A 53 10.94 4.34 3.06
N TRP A 54 9.99 3.41 3.15
CA TRP A 54 8.83 3.37 2.26
C TRP A 54 7.82 4.46 2.61
N VAL A 55 7.43 5.25 1.60
CA VAL A 55 6.42 6.31 1.72
C VAL A 55 5.21 5.95 0.89
N HIS A 56 4.01 6.03 1.49
CA HIS A 56 2.76 5.90 0.75
C HIS A 56 2.49 7.20 0.00
N TYR A 57 2.80 7.23 -1.29
CA TYR A 57 2.84 8.45 -2.10
C TYR A 57 1.59 8.69 -2.96
N MET A 58 0.71 7.68 -3.11
CA MET A 58 -0.46 7.77 -3.98
C MET A 58 -1.55 6.80 -3.54
N ILE A 59 -2.81 7.25 -3.58
CA ILE A 59 -3.99 6.39 -3.48
C ILE A 59 -4.46 6.05 -4.89
N HIS A 60 -4.56 4.75 -5.19
CA HIS A 60 -5.17 4.28 -6.43
C HIS A 60 -6.65 3.98 -6.21
N GLU A 61 -7.54 4.75 -6.85
CA GLU A 61 -8.96 4.43 -6.91
C GLU A 61 -9.24 3.43 -8.05
N PRO A 62 -9.61 2.16 -7.76
CA PRO A 62 -9.96 1.20 -8.79
C PRO A 62 -11.26 1.65 -9.49
N GLY A 63 -11.13 2.22 -10.69
CA GLY A 63 -12.26 2.66 -11.50
C GLY A 63 -12.06 3.98 -12.23
N LYS A 64 -11.17 4.86 -11.73
CA LYS A 64 -10.70 6.00 -12.52
C LYS A 64 -9.53 5.54 -13.36
N ARG A 65 -9.81 5.18 -14.62
CA ARG A 65 -8.76 5.16 -15.65
C ARG A 65 -8.14 6.56 -15.67
N ARG A 66 -6.81 6.62 -15.65
CA ARG A 66 -6.08 7.85 -15.96
C ARG A 66 -6.42 8.32 -17.36
#